data_AF-A0A6P2AFJ7-F1
#
_entry.id   AF-A0A6P2AFJ7-F1
#
_cell.length_a   1.000
_cell.length_b   1.000
_cell.length_c   1.000
_cell.angle_alpha   90.00
_cell.angle_beta   90.00
_cell.angle_gamma   90.00
#
_symmetry.space_group_name_H-M   'P 1'
#
loop_
_entity.id
_entity.type
_entity.pdbx_description
1 polymer ?
#
loop_
_entity_poly.entity_id
_entity_poly.type
_entity_poly.pdbx_seq_one_letter_code
_entity_poly.pdbx_strand_id
1 'polypeptide(L)'
;MSDYSTPDALAVELRRERSIRRTVKLLEVKRKEIRADLQQFVTHLALLLPNRPVKSDPKLLIEAMERLGDDGFAQLLSQILQEHPPD
;
A
#
# COMPACT_ATOMS: atom_id res chain seq x y z
N MET A 1 48.57 6.60 -27.12
CA MET A 1 47.72 5.39 -27.07
C MET A 1 47.04 5.37 -25.71
N SER A 2 45.78 4.92 -25.73
CA SER A 2 44.74 4.91 -24.69
C SER A 2 45.19 4.60 -23.25
N ASP A 3 44.58 5.26 -22.26
CA ASP A 3 43.68 4.57 -21.32
C ASP A 3 42.95 5.54 -20.36
N TYR A 4 41.85 6.11 -20.85
CA TYR A 4 40.77 6.66 -20.03
C TYR A 4 39.65 5.61 -19.97
N SER A 5 39.83 4.54 -19.19
CA SER A 5 38.88 3.41 -19.21
C SER A 5 38.55 2.85 -17.82
N THR A 6 38.32 3.73 -16.85
CA THR A 6 37.50 3.39 -15.68
C THR A 6 36.38 4.42 -15.57
N PRO A 7 35.10 4.02 -15.67
CA PRO A 7 34.03 4.92 -15.31
C PRO A 7 34.23 5.30 -13.85
N ASP A 8 34.37 6.60 -13.61
CA ASP A 8 34.61 7.20 -12.29
C ASP A 8 33.68 6.52 -11.26
N ALA A 9 34.25 5.78 -10.31
CA ALA A 9 33.48 4.89 -9.42
C ALA A 9 32.38 5.66 -8.67
N LEU A 10 32.63 6.94 -8.39
CA LEU A 10 31.67 7.89 -7.83
C LEU A 10 30.45 8.12 -8.73
N ALA A 11 30.65 8.21 -10.06
CA ALA A 11 29.56 8.38 -11.01
C ALA A 11 28.67 7.13 -11.09
N VAL A 12 29.24 5.93 -10.91
CA VAL A 12 28.48 4.67 -10.86
C VAL A 12 27.63 4.61 -9.60
N GLU A 13 28.21 4.86 -8.43
CA GLU A 13 27.47 4.85 -7.16
C GLU A 13 26.38 5.92 -7.12
N LEU A 14 26.65 7.12 -7.65
CA LEU A 14 25.64 8.18 -7.70
C LEU A 14 24.48 7.86 -8.66
N ARG A 15 24.73 7.11 -9.74
CA ARG A 15 23.66 6.59 -10.62
C ARG A 15 22.84 5.51 -9.90
N ARG A 16 23.50 4.61 -9.19
CA ARG A 16 22.86 3.55 -8.40
C ARG A 16 21.94 4.16 -7.34
N GLU A 17 22.44 5.12 -6.59
CA GLU A 17 21.69 5.83 -5.57
C GLU A 17 20.47 6.59 -6.14
N ARG A 18 20.64 7.27 -7.29
CA ARG A 18 19.50 7.90 -7.98
C ARG A 18 18.46 6.88 -8.46
N SER A 19 18.90 5.72 -8.93
CA SER A 19 18.01 4.62 -9.33
C SER A 19 17.19 4.14 -8.13
N ILE A 20 17.84 3.88 -7.00
CA ILE A 20 17.20 3.44 -5.75
C ILE A 20 16.16 4.48 -5.31
N ARG A 21 16.52 5.77 -5.23
CA ARG A 21 15.58 6.83 -4.86
C ARG A 21 14.36 6.92 -5.77
N ARG A 22 14.56 6.76 -7.08
CA ARG A 22 13.44 6.75 -8.05
C ARG A 22 12.51 5.57 -7.81
N THR A 23 13.06 4.38 -7.59
CA THR A 23 12.28 3.18 -7.30
C THR A 23 11.50 3.33 -6.00
N VAL A 24 12.13 3.83 -4.92
CA VAL A 24 11.45 4.09 -3.65
C VAL A 24 10.30 5.06 -3.84
N LYS A 25 10.52 6.19 -4.53
CA LYS A 25 9.46 7.17 -4.79
C LYS A 25 8.30 6.58 -5.61
N LEU A 26 8.60 5.71 -6.57
CA LEU A 26 7.57 5.01 -7.35
C LEU A 26 6.75 4.06 -6.48
N LEU A 27 7.42 3.30 -5.60
CA LEU A 27 6.76 2.40 -4.66
C LEU A 27 5.88 3.17 -3.66
N GLU A 28 6.32 4.32 -3.18
CA GLU A 28 5.52 5.20 -2.31
C GLU A 28 4.25 5.69 -3.01
N VAL A 29 4.36 6.14 -4.25
CA VAL A 29 3.21 6.56 -5.06
C VAL A 29 2.24 5.40 -5.26
N LYS A 30 2.75 4.22 -5.65
CA LYS A 30 1.93 3.01 -5.84
C LYS A 30 1.24 2.57 -4.55
N ARG A 31 1.95 2.61 -3.42
CA ARG A 31 1.37 2.31 -2.10
C ARG A 31 0.23 3.29 -1.76
N LYS A 32 0.40 4.57 -2.07
CA LYS A 32 -0.64 5.58 -1.85
C LYS A 32 -1.88 5.33 -2.72
N GLU A 33 -1.69 4.98 -4.00
CA GLU A 33 -2.79 4.63 -4.92
C GLU A 33 -3.56 3.40 -4.42
N ILE A 34 -2.85 2.30 -4.11
CA ILE A 34 -3.47 1.07 -3.56
C ILE A 34 -4.27 1.38 -2.30
N ARG A 35 -3.73 2.23 -1.41
CA ARG A 35 -4.42 2.59 -0.18
C ARG A 35 -5.71 3.39 -0.44
N ALA A 36 -5.71 4.27 -1.43
CA ALA A 36 -6.92 5.00 -1.83
C ALA A 36 -7.98 4.05 -2.40
N ASP A 37 -7.57 3.12 -3.26
CA ASP A 37 -8.46 2.10 -3.84
C ASP A 37 -9.07 1.20 -2.76
N LEU A 38 -8.25 0.77 -1.79
CA LEU A 38 -8.71 -0.03 -0.65
C LEU A 38 -9.70 0.73 0.24
N GLN A 39 -9.46 2.01 0.48
CA GLN A 39 -10.39 2.85 1.24
C GLN A 39 -11.74 2.94 0.51
N GLN A 40 -11.73 3.14 -0.81
CA GLN A 40 -12.94 3.15 -1.63
C GLN A 40 -13.65 1.80 -1.60
N PHE A 41 -12.90 0.69 -1.65
CA PHE A 41 -13.46 -0.66 -1.53
C PHE A 41 -14.18 -0.86 -0.19
N VAL A 42 -13.58 -0.45 0.93
CA VAL A 42 -14.21 -0.52 2.27
C VAL A 42 -15.49 0.33 2.31
N THR A 43 -15.48 1.54 1.75
CA THR A 43 -16.68 2.38 1.65
C THR A 43 -17.78 1.70 0.84
N HIS A 44 -17.45 1.09 -0.30
CA HIS A 44 -18.43 0.35 -1.11
C HIS A 44 -18.97 -0.89 -0.39
N LEU A 45 -18.13 -1.61 0.37
CA LEU A 45 -18.59 -2.73 1.19
C LEU A 45 -19.57 -2.27 2.27
N ALA A 46 -19.34 -1.11 2.90
CA ALA A 46 -20.26 -0.54 3.87
C ALA A 46 -21.64 -0.24 3.27
N LEU A 47 -21.71 0.16 1.99
CA LEU A 47 -22.97 0.40 1.28
C LEU A 47 -23.77 -0.88 0.96
N LEU A 48 -23.09 -2.03 0.88
CA LEU A 48 -23.74 -3.33 0.62
C LEU A 48 -24.32 -3.96 1.90
N LEU A 49 -23.97 -3.44 3.08
CA LEU A 49 -24.56 -3.88 4.33
C LEU A 49 -25.95 -3.23 4.47
N PRO A 50 -27.03 -4.01 4.65
CA PRO A 50 -28.37 -3.46 4.81
C PRO A 50 -28.40 -2.54 6.04
N ASN A 51 -28.99 -1.34 5.89
CA ASN A 51 -29.23 -0.25 6.86
C ASN A 51 -29.78 -0.70 8.25
N ARG A 52 -29.06 -1.55 8.95
CA ARG A 52 -29.18 -1.73 10.38
C ARG A 52 -28.08 -0.87 10.99
N PRO A 53 -28.34 -0.19 12.13
CA PRO A 53 -27.30 0.43 12.92
C PRO A 53 -26.46 -0.67 13.57
N VAL A 54 -25.77 -1.44 12.73
CA VAL A 54 -24.67 -2.26 13.13
C VAL A 54 -23.59 -1.21 13.33
N LYS A 55 -23.32 -0.84 14.59
CA LYS A 55 -21.98 -0.40 14.96
C LYS A 55 -21.05 -1.30 14.17
N SER A 56 -20.44 -0.80 13.09
CA SER A 56 -19.65 -1.61 12.16
C SER A 56 -18.63 -2.35 13.01
N ASP A 57 -18.92 -3.59 13.39
CA ASP A 57 -18.12 -4.27 14.38
C ASP A 57 -16.83 -4.55 13.64
N PRO A 58 -15.71 -3.87 13.98
CA PRO A 58 -14.49 -3.95 13.17
C PRO A 58 -14.04 -5.40 13.04
N LYS A 59 -14.43 -6.23 14.02
CA LYS A 59 -14.25 -7.68 14.05
C LYS A 59 -14.92 -8.42 12.89
N LEU A 60 -16.13 -8.03 12.47
CA LEU A 60 -16.84 -8.68 11.36
C LEU A 60 -16.16 -8.38 10.02
N LEU A 61 -15.64 -7.16 9.86
CA LEU A 61 -14.83 -6.75 8.72
C LEU A 61 -13.48 -7.48 8.70
N ILE A 62 -12.80 -7.56 9.84
CA ILE A 62 -11.54 -8.31 9.98
C ILE A 62 -11.76 -9.80 9.67
N GLU A 63 -12.83 -10.42 10.17
CA GLU A 63 -13.14 -11.83 9.89
C GLU A 63 -13.49 -12.07 8.42
N ALA A 64 -14.21 -11.15 7.77
CA ALA A 64 -14.46 -11.21 6.33
C ALA A 64 -13.16 -11.08 5.50
N MET A 65 -12.21 -10.29 5.99
CA MET A 65 -10.90 -10.08 5.36
C MET A 65 -9.95 -11.27 5.55
N GLU A 66 -9.94 -11.92 6.70
CA GLU A 66 -9.18 -13.16 6.92
C GLU A 66 -9.67 -14.30 5.99
N ARG A 67 -10.96 -14.30 5.65
CA ARG A 67 -11.55 -15.26 4.71
C ARG A 67 -11.26 -14.99 3.23
N LEU A 68 -10.66 -13.85 2.88
CA LEU A 68 -10.25 -13.54 1.50
C LEU A 68 -9.00 -14.32 1.05
N GLY A 69 -8.24 -14.92 1.98
CA GLY A 69 -7.14 -15.83 1.67
C GLY A 69 -5.82 -15.17 1.26
N ASP A 70 -5.69 -13.86 1.41
CA ASP A 70 -4.43 -13.12 1.22
C ASP A 70 -4.07 -12.38 2.52
N ASP A 71 -3.10 -12.93 3.25
CA ASP A 71 -2.65 -12.41 4.55
C ASP A 71 -2.11 -10.97 4.46
N GLY A 72 -1.48 -10.61 3.34
CA GLY A 72 -0.94 -9.27 3.12
C GLY A 72 -2.04 -8.24 2.88
N PHE A 73 -3.06 -8.64 2.11
CA PHE A 73 -4.26 -7.84 1.87
C PHE A 73 -5.07 -7.62 3.15
N ALA A 74 -5.24 -8.67 3.97
CA ALA A 74 -5.93 -8.59 5.25
C ALA A 74 -5.22 -7.63 6.23
N GLN A 75 -3.89 -7.66 6.28
CA GLN A 75 -3.11 -6.71 7.08
C GLN A 75 -3.27 -5.26 6.61
N LEU A 76 -3.23 -5.02 5.30
CA LEU A 76 -3.37 -3.67 4.73
C LEU A 76 -4.74 -3.05 5.06
N LEU A 77 -5.80 -3.83 4.89
CA LEU A 77 -7.15 -3.38 5.23
C LEU A 77 -7.32 -3.18 6.74
N SER A 78 -6.68 -4.00 7.57
CA SER A 78 -6.73 -3.85 9.04
C SER A 78 -6.09 -2.54 9.48
N GLN A 79 -4.97 -2.15 8.86
CA GLN A 79 -4.34 -0.84 9.09
C GLN A 79 -5.27 0.31 8.71
N ILE A 80 -5.96 0.22 7.57
CA ILE A 80 -6.88 1.26 7.11
C ILE A 80 -8.07 1.44 8.08
N LEU A 81 -8.65 0.35 8.56
CA LEU A 81 -9.77 0.39 9.52
C LEU A 81 -9.36 0.95 10.90
N GLN A 82 -8.12 0.70 11.34
CA GLN A 82 -7.59 1.27 12.58
C GLN A 82 -7.30 2.77 12.45
N GLU A 83 -6.80 3.23 11.30
CA GLU A 83 -6.47 4.63 11.05
C GLU A 83 -7.72 5.48 10.73
N HIS A 84 -8.75 4.87 10.13
CA HIS A 84 -10.03 5.51 9.81
C HIS A 84 -11.19 4.58 10.18
N PRO A 85 -11.60 4.53 11.45
CA PRO A 85 -12.80 3.79 11.84
C PRO A 85 -14.01 4.36 11.08
N PRO A 86 -14.86 3.51 10.49
CA PRO A 86 -16.09 3.98 9.87
C PRO A 86 -17.01 4.57 10.96
N ASP A 87 -17.41 5.84 10.78
CA ASP A 87 -18.46 6.50 11.59
C ASP A 87 -19.84 5.85 11.36
#